data_AF-A0A1C5G1H1-F1
#
_entry.id   AF-A0A1C5G1H1-F1
#
_cell.length_a   1.000
_cell.length_b   1.000
_cell.length_c   1.000
_cell.angle_alpha   90.00
_cell.angle_beta   90.00
_cell.angle_gamma   90.00
#
_symmetry.space_group_name_H-M   'P 1'
#
loop_
_entity.id
_entity.type
_entity.pdbx_description
1 polymer ?
#
loop_
_entity_poly.entity_id
_entity_poly.type
_entity_poly.pdbx_seq_one_letter_code
_entity_poly.pdbx_strand_id
1 'polypeptide(L)'
;MDAFSDLIRGVRAHGSLFGASTLSPPWALHFVDGAPLTLCTVLSGAGWIVPEHRPPEPLRARETIVVRGPATFTFVDEIGTRAEPIACGEHCATPEQGGTRHRRGWNDPGEDDCAGDAGDAGGAGYAGDAGGA
;
A
#
# COMPACT_ATOMS: atom_id res chain seq x y z
N MET A 1 -1.46 25.88 -7.91
CA MET A 1 -1.38 25.29 -6.55
C MET A 1 -0.11 25.79 -5.90
N ASP A 2 -0.11 26.01 -4.58
CA ASP A 2 1.06 26.43 -3.81
C ASP A 2 1.58 25.28 -2.93
N ALA A 3 2.89 25.25 -2.68
CA ALA A 3 3.56 24.16 -1.98
C ALA A 3 3.09 23.97 -0.52
N PHE A 4 2.56 25.00 0.12
CA PHE A 4 2.04 24.93 1.48
C PHE A 4 0.67 24.26 1.52
N SER A 5 -0.20 24.56 0.54
CA SER A 5 -1.46 23.82 0.35
C SER A 5 -1.23 22.33 0.11
N ASP A 6 -0.21 21.96 -0.66
CA ASP A 6 0.11 20.55 -0.92
C ASP A 6 0.70 19.85 0.32
N LEU A 7 1.54 20.55 1.10
CA LEU A 7 2.02 20.05 2.39
C LEU A 7 0.87 19.82 3.38
N ILE A 8 -0.04 20.79 3.53
CA ILE A 8 -1.21 20.65 4.42
C ILE A 8 -2.14 19.54 3.93
N ARG A 9 -2.29 19.36 2.62
CA ARG A 9 -3.03 18.23 2.04
C ARG A 9 -2.36 16.88 2.29
N GLY A 10 -1.03 16.82 2.37
CA GLY A 10 -0.30 15.61 2.73
C GLY A 10 -0.41 15.27 4.23
N VAL A 11 -0.51 16.28 5.09
CA VAL A 11 -0.64 16.11 6.55
C VAL A 11 -2.08 15.77 6.97
N ARG A 12 -3.08 16.34 6.30
CA ARG A 12 -4.47 15.91 6.46
C ARG A 12 -4.61 14.62 5.68
N ALA A 13 -5.09 13.54 6.28
CA ALA A 13 -5.27 12.24 5.63
C ALA A 13 -6.34 12.29 4.50
N HIS A 14 -6.08 13.11 3.48
CA HIS A 14 -7.00 13.50 2.44
C HIS A 14 -7.18 12.32 1.51
N GLY A 15 -8.41 11.81 1.48
CA GLY A 15 -8.77 10.56 0.81
C GLY A 15 -8.32 9.30 1.54
N SER A 16 -8.13 9.40 2.86
CA SER A 16 -8.28 8.25 3.75
C SER A 16 -9.69 7.69 3.63
N LEU A 17 -9.79 6.37 3.72
CA LEU A 17 -11.06 5.66 3.61
C LEU A 17 -11.43 5.10 4.97
N PHE A 18 -12.72 5.15 5.25
CA PHE A 18 -13.28 4.68 6.51
C PHE A 18 -14.34 3.62 6.21
N GLY A 19 -14.20 2.47 6.85
CA GLY A 19 -15.15 1.38 6.79
C GLY A 19 -15.38 0.81 8.18
N ALA A 20 -16.53 0.17 8.36
CA ALA A 20 -16.84 -0.61 9.55
C ALA A 20 -17.51 -1.91 9.13
N SER A 21 -17.26 -2.98 9.88
CA SER A 21 -17.87 -4.27 9.66
C SER A 21 -18.26 -4.89 10.99
N THR A 22 -19.44 -5.52 11.01
CA THR A 22 -19.93 -6.31 12.14
C THR A 22 -20.13 -7.72 11.62
N LEU A 23 -19.43 -8.68 12.22
CA LEU A 23 -19.37 -10.07 11.75
C LEU A 23 -19.66 -11.03 12.89
N SER A 24 -20.25 -12.17 12.56
CA SER A 24 -20.44 -13.29 13.49
C SER A 24 -19.48 -14.42 13.10
N PRO A 25 -18.82 -15.10 14.05
CA PRO A 25 -17.91 -16.22 13.75
C PRO A 25 -18.58 -17.35 12.94
N PRO A 26 -17.84 -18.06 12.07
CA PRO A 26 -16.45 -17.82 11.72
C PRO A 26 -16.30 -16.69 10.68
N TRP A 27 -15.26 -15.87 10.81
CA TRP A 27 -15.03 -14.75 9.87
C TRP A 27 -13.55 -14.50 9.60
N ALA A 28 -13.25 -14.04 8.38
CA ALA A 28 -11.92 -13.64 7.95
C ALA A 28 -12.01 -12.40 7.03
N LEU A 29 -11.24 -11.36 7.35
CA LEU A 29 -11.10 -10.14 6.55
C LEU A 29 -9.66 -10.02 6.09
N HIS A 30 -9.42 -9.82 4.79
CA HIS A 30 -8.07 -9.66 4.22
C HIS A 30 -7.93 -8.28 3.61
N PHE A 31 -7.08 -7.43 4.19
CA PHE A 31 -6.82 -6.09 3.66
C PHE A 31 -5.78 -6.16 2.55
N VAL A 32 -6.23 -5.96 1.31
CA VAL A 32 -5.44 -6.18 0.08
C VAL A 32 -5.02 -4.89 -0.62
N ASP A 33 -5.44 -3.73 -0.11
CA ASP A 33 -5.18 -2.42 -0.73
C ASP A 33 -3.73 -1.94 -0.60
N GLY A 34 -2.94 -2.56 0.28
CA GLY A 34 -1.55 -2.19 0.52
C GLY A 34 -1.40 -0.73 0.95
N ALA A 35 -2.38 -0.20 1.69
CA ALA A 35 -2.35 1.18 2.16
C ALA A 35 -1.07 1.45 2.98
N PRO A 36 -0.39 2.61 2.81
CA PRO A 36 0.86 2.90 3.51
C PRO A 36 0.70 2.92 5.03
N LEU A 37 -0.51 3.25 5.50
CA LEU A 37 -0.89 3.20 6.90
C LEU A 37 -2.36 2.83 7.01
N THR A 38 -2.67 1.80 7.79
CA THR A 38 -4.04 1.40 8.11
C THR A 38 -4.25 1.50 9.61
N LEU A 39 -5.34 2.15 10.02
CA LEU A 39 -5.79 2.22 11.41
C LEU A 39 -7.03 1.35 11.55
N CYS A 40 -7.00 0.40 12.49
CA CYS A 40 -8.15 -0.44 12.78
C CYS A 40 -8.46 -0.41 14.27
N THR A 41 -9.74 -0.23 14.61
CA THR A 41 -10.21 -0.25 15.99
C THR A 41 -11.24 -1.36 16.16
N VAL A 42 -11.01 -2.26 17.11
CA VAL A 42 -12.01 -3.28 17.47
C VAL A 42 -13.04 -2.64 18.40
N LEU A 43 -14.23 -2.33 17.89
CA LEU A 43 -15.25 -1.65 18.69
C LEU A 43 -15.90 -2.57 19.74
N SER A 44 -16.10 -3.85 19.38
CA SER A 44 -16.66 -4.88 20.24
C SER A 44 -16.12 -6.26 19.84
N GLY A 45 -16.24 -7.25 20.74
CA GLY A 45 -15.74 -8.60 20.49
C GLY A 45 -14.22 -8.73 20.64
N ALA A 46 -13.65 -9.69 19.93
CA ALA A 46 -12.23 -10.01 19.91
C ALA A 46 -11.88 -10.75 18.61
N GLY A 47 -10.59 -10.90 18.35
CA GLY A 47 -10.07 -11.68 17.25
C GLY A 47 -8.55 -11.63 17.22
N TRP A 48 -7.98 -11.83 16.05
CA TRP A 48 -6.54 -11.80 15.84
C TRP A 48 -6.21 -10.96 14.62
N ILE A 49 -5.13 -10.18 14.69
CA ILE A 49 -4.42 -9.71 13.50
C ILE A 49 -3.38 -10.76 13.13
N VAL A 50 -3.31 -11.08 11.84
CA VAL A 50 -2.31 -11.97 11.24
C VAL A 50 -1.55 -11.16 10.18
N PRO A 51 -0.41 -10.56 10.55
CA PRO A 51 0.47 -9.88 9.59
C PRO A 51 1.24 -10.90 8.74
N GLU A 52 1.63 -10.53 7.51
CA GLU A 52 2.34 -11.43 6.59
C GLU A 52 3.72 -11.89 7.11
N HIS A 53 4.43 -11.03 7.85
CA HIS A 53 5.81 -11.27 8.28
C HIS A 53 6.00 -11.20 9.80
N ARG A 54 4.92 -11.27 10.58
CA ARG A 54 4.98 -11.31 12.05
C ARG A 54 4.03 -12.36 12.61
N PRO A 55 4.31 -12.89 13.82
CA PRO A 55 3.37 -13.76 14.50
C PRO A 55 1.99 -13.10 14.67
N PRO A 56 0.91 -13.88 14.68
CA PRO A 56 -0.42 -13.37 15.03
C PRO A 56 -0.43 -12.70 16.40
N GLU A 57 -1.14 -11.59 16.50
CA GLU A 57 -1.34 -10.86 17.76
C GLU A 57 -2.84 -10.81 18.09
N PRO A 58 -3.24 -11.08 19.35
CA PRO A 58 -4.64 -11.03 19.74
C PRO A 58 -5.12 -9.59 19.82
N LEU A 59 -6.36 -9.37 19.43
CA LEU A 59 -7.05 -8.08 19.51
C LEU A 59 -8.29 -8.21 20.38
N ARG A 60 -8.49 -7.24 21.26
CA ARG A 60 -9.65 -7.15 22.16
C ARG A 60 -10.47 -5.90 21.88
N ALA A 61 -11.73 -5.93 22.32
CA ALA A 61 -12.58 -4.75 22.30
C ALA A 61 -11.86 -3.53 22.89
N ARG A 62 -11.98 -2.40 22.18
CA ARG A 62 -11.40 -1.08 22.44
C ARG A 62 -9.89 -0.97 22.17
N GLU A 63 -9.25 -2.01 21.64
CA GLU A 63 -7.89 -1.88 21.15
C GLU A 63 -7.90 -1.28 19.73
N THR A 64 -6.91 -0.41 19.51
CA THR A 64 -6.64 0.21 18.21
C THR A 64 -5.24 -0.19 17.79
N ILE A 65 -5.11 -0.62 16.54
CA ILE A 65 -3.83 -0.99 15.94
C ILE A 65 -3.53 -0.15 14.73
N VAL A 66 -2.24 0.11 14.56
CA VAL A 66 -1.67 0.80 13.41
C VAL A 66 -0.83 -0.21 12.64
N VAL A 67 -1.21 -0.48 11.39
CA VAL A 67 -0.47 -1.35 10.49
C VAL A 67 0.20 -0.48 9.44
N ARG A 68 1.52 -0.66 9.26
CA ARG A 68 2.26 0.01 8.19
C ARG A 68 2.30 -0.90 6.97
N GLY A 69 1.88 -0.38 5.84
CA GLY A 69 1.98 -1.06 4.55
C GLY A 69 3.40 -1.04 3.98
N PRO A 70 3.57 -1.53 2.74
CA PRO A 70 2.51 -1.98 1.81
C PRO A 70 2.07 -3.44 2.01
N ALA A 71 2.65 -4.16 2.98
CA ALA A 71 2.31 -5.56 3.24
C ALA A 71 0.82 -5.73 3.60
N THR A 72 0.22 -6.81 3.11
CA THR A 72 -1.18 -7.14 3.41
C THR A 72 -1.30 -7.82 4.77
N PHE A 73 -2.50 -7.85 5.34
CA PHE A 73 -2.75 -8.49 6.62
C PHE A 73 -4.20 -8.94 6.73
N THR A 74 -4.44 -9.92 7.61
CA THR A 74 -5.76 -10.52 7.79
C THR A 74 -6.23 -10.32 9.23
N PHE A 75 -7.53 -10.06 9.41
CA PHE A 75 -8.19 -10.24 10.71
C PHE A 75 -9.04 -11.50 10.67
N VAL A 76 -8.99 -12.27 11.76
CA VAL A 76 -9.74 -13.51 11.90
C VAL A 76 -10.36 -13.63 13.29
N ASP A 77 -11.47 -14.35 13.41
CA ASP A 77 -12.08 -14.67 14.70
C ASP A 77 -11.17 -15.56 15.56
N GLU A 78 -10.54 -16.55 14.94
CA GLU A 78 -9.63 -17.51 15.56
C GLU A 78 -8.49 -17.88 14.61
N ILE A 79 -7.29 -18.19 15.14
CA ILE A 79 -6.18 -18.63 14.30
C ILE A 79 -6.53 -19.97 13.66
N GLY A 80 -6.43 -20.03 12.32
CA GLY A 80 -6.80 -21.22 11.56
C GLY A 80 -8.30 -21.33 11.26
N THR A 81 -9.06 -20.25 11.43
CA THR A 81 -10.46 -20.17 10.95
C THR A 81 -10.55 -20.61 9.49
N ARG A 82 -11.65 -21.31 9.15
CA ARG A 82 -11.88 -21.85 7.80
C ARG A 82 -12.77 -20.97 6.93
N ALA A 83 -13.17 -19.80 7.44
CA ALA A 83 -13.94 -18.84 6.67
C ALA A 83 -13.14 -18.37 5.44
N GLU A 84 -13.83 -18.23 4.30
CA GLU A 84 -13.23 -17.62 3.11
C GLU A 84 -12.95 -16.14 3.39
N PRO A 85 -11.71 -15.64 3.19
CA PRO A 85 -11.40 -14.25 3.48
C PRO A 85 -12.13 -13.28 2.55
N ILE A 86 -12.76 -12.27 3.15
CA ILE A 86 -13.35 -11.16 2.40
C ILE A 86 -12.25 -10.15 2.08
N ALA A 87 -12.00 -9.89 0.80
CA ALA A 87 -11.05 -8.88 0.36
C ALA A 87 -11.53 -7.47 0.71
N CYS A 88 -10.86 -6.81 1.64
CA CYS A 88 -11.09 -5.44 2.04
C CYS A 88 -10.15 -4.50 1.28
N GLY A 89 -10.71 -3.39 0.80
CA GLY A 89 -9.92 -2.33 0.18
C GLY A 89 -9.59 -2.50 -1.30
N GLU A 90 -9.98 -3.61 -1.94
CA GLU A 90 -9.73 -3.84 -3.38
C GLU A 90 -10.22 -2.67 -4.26
N HIS A 91 -11.39 -2.13 -3.92
CA HIS A 91 -12.03 -1.01 -4.60
C HIS A 91 -11.69 0.36 -4.00
N CYS A 92 -10.96 0.38 -2.90
CA CYS A 92 -10.61 1.61 -2.18
C CYS A 92 -9.55 2.44 -2.92
N ALA A 93 -8.82 1.85 -3.87
CA ALA A 93 -7.82 2.55 -4.67
C ALA A 93 -8.34 3.06 -6.03
N THR A 94 -9.63 2.91 -6.35
CA THR A 94 -10.19 3.36 -7.64
C THR A 94 -10.67 4.82 -7.52
N PRO A 95 -10.06 5.77 -8.26
CA PRO A 95 -10.45 7.18 -8.18
C PRO A 95 -11.92 7.42 -8.51
N GLU A 96 -12.47 6.62 -9.40
CA GLU A 96 -13.86 6.69 -9.85
C GLU A 96 -14.86 6.29 -8.75
N GLN A 97 -14.40 5.57 -7.72
CA GLN A 97 -15.21 5.15 -6.57
C GLN A 97 -14.86 5.94 -5.29
N GLY A 98 -14.16 7.07 -5.44
CA GLY A 98 -13.77 7.93 -4.32
C GLY A 98 -12.42 7.58 -3.68
N GLY A 99 -11.67 6.64 -4.26
CA GLY A 99 -10.28 6.37 -3.89
C GLY A 99 -9.35 7.54 -4.24
N THR A 100 -8.19 7.60 -3.61
CA THR A 100 -7.19 8.59 -4.00
C THR A 100 -6.48 8.15 -5.28
N ARG A 101 -6.52 9.00 -6.31
CA ARG A 101 -5.67 8.88 -7.52
C ARG A 101 -4.17 8.89 -7.21
N HIS A 102 -3.81 9.22 -5.97
CA HIS A 102 -2.44 9.42 -5.50
C HIS A 102 -1.84 8.14 -4.91
N ARG A 103 -1.83 7.05 -5.70
CA ARG A 103 -0.92 5.92 -5.46
C ARG A 103 0.46 6.14 -6.10
N ARG A 104 0.59 7.08 -7.04
CA ARG A 104 1.88 7.53 -7.60
C ARG A 104 2.47 8.58 -6.65
N GLY A 105 3.59 8.26 -5.98
CA GLY A 105 4.38 9.25 -5.24
C GLY A 105 4.51 9.09 -3.72
N TRP A 106 3.92 8.09 -3.06
CA TRP A 106 4.18 7.87 -1.61
C TRP A 106 5.42 6.99 -1.35
N ASN A 107 5.75 6.10 -2.29
CA ASN A 107 6.95 5.27 -2.28
C ASN A 107 7.49 5.14 -3.72
N ASP A 108 7.80 6.27 -4.35
CA ASP A 108 8.85 6.20 -5.35
C ASP A 108 10.15 6.22 -4.53
N PRO A 109 10.96 5.14 -4.53
CA PRO A 109 12.33 5.30 -4.06
C PRO A 109 12.90 6.45 -4.89
N GLY A 110 13.49 7.44 -4.23
CA GLY A 110 14.14 8.52 -4.95
C GLY A 110 15.01 7.90 -6.04
N GLU A 111 14.96 8.45 -7.24
CA GLU A 111 16.07 8.30 -8.17
C GLU A 111 17.29 8.86 -7.42
N ASP A 112 17.98 7.99 -6.69
CA ASP A 112 19.24 8.30 -6.04
C ASP A 112 20.22 8.67 -7.16
N ASP A 113 20.62 9.93 -7.14
CA ASP A 113 21.69 10.54 -7.92
C ASP A 113 22.85 9.57 -8.16
N CYS A 114 22.96 9.04 -9.38
CA CYS A 114 24.19 8.46 -9.93
C CYS A 114 24.18 8.58 -11.45
N ALA A 115 24.38 9.79 -11.95
CA ALA A 115 25.06 10.00 -13.24
C ALA A 115 26.06 11.12 -13.07
N GLY A 116 27.17 10.78 -12.40
CA GLY A 116 28.39 11.55 -12.47
C GLY A 116 28.89 11.62 -13.91
N ASP A 117 29.23 12.84 -14.29
CA ASP A 117 30.32 13.24 -15.19
C ASP A 117 30.90 12.14 -16.10
N ALA A 118 30.66 12.27 -17.40
CA ALA A 118 31.54 11.74 -18.43
C ALA A 118 31.73 12.82 -19.49
N GLY A 119 32.82 13.56 -19.33
CA GLY A 119 33.35 14.47 -20.34
C GLY A 119 33.77 13.78 -21.64
N ASP A 120 33.72 14.60 -22.69
CA ASP A 120 34.53 14.63 -23.92
C ASP A 120 35.44 13.42 -24.25
N ALA A 121 35.16 12.79 -25.41
CA ALA A 121 36.19 12.37 -26.36
C ALA A 121 35.57 12.14 -27.74
N GLY A 122 36.07 12.86 -28.75
CA GLY A 122 35.67 12.71 -30.15
C GLY A 122 36.36 11.57 -30.91
N GLY A 123 35.84 11.34 -32.13
CA GLY A 123 36.66 11.02 -33.30
C GLY A 123 36.75 9.57 -33.78
N ALA A 124 36.61 9.43 -35.10
CA ALA A 124 36.87 8.29 -35.99
C ALA A 124 35.86 7.12 -35.91
N GLY A 125 35.18 6.68 -36.97
CA GLY A 125 35.57 6.66 -38.38
C GLY A 125 35.91 5.23 -38.78
N TYR A 126 34.95 4.49 -39.34
CA TYR A 126 35.24 3.42 -40.30
C TYR A 126 34.08 3.30 -41.29
N ALA A 127 34.45 3.24 -42.57
CA ALA A 127 33.60 3.02 -43.72
C ALA A 127 33.98 1.67 -44.35
N GLY A 128 33.02 1.08 -45.07
CA GLY A 128 33.18 -0.08 -45.95
C GLY A 128 32.45 -1.32 -45.44
N ASP A 129 31.79 -2.15 -46.24
CA ASP A 129 31.54 -2.16 -47.68
C ASP A 129 30.44 -3.22 -47.98
N ALA A 130 29.80 -3.04 -49.12
CA ALA A 130 28.95 -3.88 -49.98
C ALA A 130 28.50 -5.31 -49.61
N GLY A 131 27.26 -5.62 -50.03
CA GLY A 131 27.04 -6.71 -50.99
C GLY A 131 25.83 -7.64 -50.76
N GLY A 132 24.86 -7.60 -51.70
CA GLY A 132 23.89 -8.66 -52.01
C GLY A 132 22.48 -8.43 -51.42
N ALA A 133 21.39 -8.37 -52.18
CA ALA A 133 21.10 -8.67 -53.58
C ALA A 133 19.96 -7.77 -54.09
#